data_AF-A0A843J8R6-F1
#
_entry.id   AF-A0A843J8R6-F1
#
_cell.length_a   1.000
_cell.length_b   1.000
_cell.length_c   1.000
_cell.angle_alpha   90.00
_cell.angle_beta   90.00
_cell.angle_gamma   90.00
#
_symmetry.space_group_name_H-M   'P 1'
#
loop_
_entity.id
_entity.type
_entity.pdbx_description
1 polymer ?
#
loop_
_entity_poly.entity_id
_entity_poly.type
_entity_poly.pdbx_seq_one_letter_code
_entity_poly.pdbx_strand_id
1 'polypeptide(L)'
;MRILLATGTLAYPIVRESSKGFDTVIGVSGKIAAFITPEALKKLIEANPCDMVLVSGMCTADFSGAEKECGVPIFMGPRHAADLGMVLSKLESGSVTL
;
A
#
# COMPACT_ATOMS: atom_id res chain seq x y z
N MET A 1 -11.12 -7.13 4.91
CA MET A 1 -10.80 -5.89 4.19
C MET A 1 -9.50 -6.15 3.48
N ARG A 2 -9.53 -6.13 2.15
CA ARG A 2 -8.39 -6.48 1.33
C ARG A 2 -7.55 -5.24 1.03
N ILE A 3 -6.28 -5.27 1.44
CA ILE A 3 -5.38 -4.10 1.35
C ILE A 3 -4.35 -4.32 0.24
N LEU A 4 -4.24 -3.37 -0.69
CA LEU A 4 -3.15 -3.33 -1.67
C LEU A 4 -1.92 -2.64 -1.07
N LEU A 5 -0.84 -3.38 -0.94
CA LEU A 5 0.46 -2.90 -0.47
C LEU A 5 1.32 -2.54 -1.69
N ALA A 6 1.38 -1.26 -2.04
CA ALA A 6 2.18 -0.77 -3.16
C ALA A 6 3.66 -0.69 -2.74
N THR A 7 4.51 -1.49 -3.38
CA THR A 7 5.93 -1.58 -3.04
C THR A 7 6.83 -1.65 -4.28
N GLY A 8 8.14 -1.47 -4.07
CA GLY A 8 9.17 -1.71 -5.07
C GLY A 8 9.89 -3.02 -4.82
N THR A 9 10.62 -3.53 -5.81
CA THR A 9 11.32 -4.82 -5.70
C THR A 9 12.29 -4.91 -4.52
N LEU A 10 12.90 -3.80 -4.09
CA LEU A 10 13.85 -3.80 -2.97
C LEU A 10 13.19 -4.08 -1.61
N ALA A 11 11.98 -3.57 -1.40
CA ALA A 11 11.24 -3.75 -0.15
C ALA A 11 10.25 -4.94 -0.23
N TYR A 12 10.10 -5.57 -1.39
CA TYR A 12 9.17 -6.70 -1.56
C TYR A 12 9.38 -7.84 -0.56
N PRO A 13 10.61 -8.34 -0.28
CA PRO A 13 10.79 -9.45 0.65
C PRO A 13 10.29 -9.12 2.07
N ILE A 14 10.59 -7.91 2.55
CA ILE A 14 10.17 -7.48 3.88
C ILE A 14 8.66 -7.18 3.93
N VAL A 15 8.09 -6.54 2.90
CA VAL A 15 6.64 -6.32 2.82
C VAL A 15 5.89 -7.66 2.80
N ARG A 16 6.39 -8.65 2.05
CA ARG A 16 5.81 -10.00 2.01
C ARG A 16 5.87 -10.68 3.37
N GLU A 17 6.97 -10.54 4.10
CA GLU A 17 7.08 -11.12 5.44
C GLU A 17 6.14 -10.42 6.44
N SER A 18 6.18 -9.09 6.47
CA SER A 18 5.39 -8.27 7.40
C SER A 18 3.88 -8.30 7.16
N SER A 19 3.44 -8.76 6.00
CA SER A 19 2.01 -8.90 5.63
C SER A 19 1.47 -10.33 5.78
N LYS A 20 2.30 -11.30 6.20
CA LYS A 20 1.83 -12.66 6.46
C LYS A 20 0.74 -12.67 7.53
N GLY A 21 -0.33 -13.41 7.26
CA GLY A 21 -1.47 -13.53 8.16
C GLY A 21 -2.55 -12.45 7.97
N PHE A 22 -2.34 -11.46 7.10
CA PHE A 22 -3.31 -10.43 6.78
C PHE A 22 -3.90 -10.59 5.37
N ASP A 23 -5.15 -10.18 5.17
CA ASP A 23 -5.82 -10.15 3.86
C ASP A 23 -5.25 -9.01 3.00
N THR A 24 -4.14 -9.31 2.32
CA THR A 24 -3.35 -8.33 1.57
C THR A 24 -3.02 -8.83 0.17
N VAL A 25 -2.85 -7.89 -0.75
CA VAL A 25 -2.28 -8.12 -2.08
C VAL A 25 -1.10 -7.18 -2.26
N ILE A 26 0.01 -7.69 -2.81
CA ILE A 26 1.26 -6.90 -2.95
C ILE A 26 1.41 -6.50 -4.42
N GLY A 27 1.28 -5.19 -4.68
CA GLY A 27 1.52 -4.62 -6.00
C GLY A 27 2.96 -4.13 -6.11
N VAL A 28 3.73 -4.69 -7.03
CA VAL A 28 5.14 -4.30 -7.23
C VAL A 28 5.25 -3.37 -8.44
N SER A 29 5.79 -2.16 -8.22
CA SER A 29 6.09 -1.21 -9.29
C SER A 29 7.47 -0.59 -9.08
N GLY A 30 8.33 -0.70 -10.09
CA GLY A 30 9.70 -0.19 -10.05
C GLY A 30 10.57 -0.82 -8.94
N LYS A 31 11.71 -0.18 -8.66
CA LYS A 31 12.66 -0.65 -7.64
C LYS A 31 12.35 -0.11 -6.24
N ILE A 32 11.91 1.14 -6.14
CA ILE A 32 11.70 1.87 -4.89
C ILE A 32 10.24 2.35 -4.84
N ALA A 33 9.51 1.95 -3.80
CA ALA A 33 8.10 2.27 -3.62
C ALA A 33 7.82 3.78 -3.56
N ALA A 34 8.73 4.56 -2.96
CA ALA A 34 8.59 6.01 -2.80
C ALA A 34 8.52 6.79 -4.14
N PHE A 35 8.93 6.18 -5.24
CA PHE A 35 8.94 6.77 -6.58
C PHE A 35 7.77 6.29 -7.46
N ILE A 36 6.78 5.61 -6.87
CA ILE A 36 5.59 5.20 -7.62
C ILE A 36 4.83 6.43 -8.11
N THR A 37 4.43 6.43 -9.38
CA THR A 37 3.59 7.49 -9.94
C THR A 37 2.11 7.19 -9.73
N PRO A 38 1.22 8.20 -9.74
CA PRO A 38 -0.22 7.98 -9.70
C PRO A 38 -0.71 7.01 -10.78
N GLU A 39 -0.21 7.11 -12.02
CA GLU A 39 -0.61 6.24 -13.12
C GLU A 39 -0.18 4.79 -12.89
N ALA A 40 1.00 4.56 -12.35
CA ALA A 40 1.46 3.22 -12.01
C ALA A 40 0.61 2.62 -10.88
N LEU A 41 0.24 3.42 -9.88
CA LEU A 41 -0.63 3.00 -8.79
C LEU A 41 -2.03 2.63 -9.28
N LYS A 42 -2.63 3.42 -10.18
CA LYS A 42 -3.92 3.10 -10.80
C LYS A 42 -3.92 1.74 -11.49
N LYS A 43 -2.88 1.45 -12.28
CA LYS A 43 -2.74 0.13 -12.93
C LYS A 43 -2.65 -1.02 -11.92
N LEU A 44 -2.00 -0.79 -10.77
CA LEU A 44 -1.97 -1.80 -9.70
C LEU A 44 -3.36 -2.01 -9.09
N ILE A 45 -4.13 -0.95 -8.87
CA ILE A 45 -5.49 -1.02 -8.33
C ILE A 45 -6.41 -1.75 -9.31
N GLU A 46 -6.38 -1.39 -10.59
CA GLU A 46 -7.18 -2.03 -11.65
C GLU A 46 -6.90 -3.54 -11.75
N ALA A 47 -5.63 -3.94 -11.64
CA ALA A 47 -5.24 -5.35 -11.68
C ALA A 47 -5.53 -6.11 -10.38
N ASN A 48 -5.72 -5.42 -9.26
CA ASN A 48 -5.86 -6.01 -7.94
C ASN A 48 -7.01 -5.35 -7.17
N PRO A 49 -8.25 -5.85 -7.34
CA PRO A 49 -9.40 -5.38 -6.57
C PRO A 49 -9.11 -5.38 -5.07
N CYS A 50 -9.28 -4.23 -4.44
CA CYS A 50 -8.96 -3.99 -3.03
C CYS A 50 -9.90 -2.93 -2.45
N ASP A 51 -10.01 -2.92 -1.13
CA ASP A 51 -10.84 -1.96 -0.38
C ASP A 51 -10.05 -0.68 -0.04
N MET A 52 -8.71 -0.77 -0.02
CA MET A 52 -7.81 0.35 0.23
C MET A 52 -6.39 0.06 -0.26
N VAL A 53 -5.61 1.13 -0.39
CA VAL A 53 -4.19 1.08 -0.78
C VAL A 53 -3.32 1.68 0.32
N LEU A 54 -2.19 1.01 0.62
CA LEU A 54 -1.08 1.59 1.37
C LEU A 54 0.11 1.80 0.44
N VAL A 55 0.51 3.06 0.27
CA VAL A 55 1.78 3.43 -0.37
C VAL A 55 2.89 3.58 0.66
N SER A 56 4.13 3.73 0.21
CA SER A 56 5.25 4.01 1.12
C SER A 56 5.02 5.31 1.90
N GLY A 57 5.31 5.30 3.20
CA GLY A 57 5.33 6.52 4.03
C GLY A 57 6.37 7.56 3.61
N MET A 58 7.21 7.23 2.63
CA MET A 58 8.23 8.10 2.03
C MET A 58 7.79 8.70 0.68
N CYS A 59 6.61 8.37 0.17
CA CYS A 59 6.07 9.00 -1.03
C CYS A 59 5.84 10.51 -0.80
N THR A 60 6.14 11.32 -1.80
CA THR A 60 5.81 12.76 -1.82
C THR A 60 4.86 13.13 -2.96
N ALA A 61 4.47 12.17 -3.79
CA ALA A 61 3.51 12.37 -4.86
C ALA A 61 2.10 12.59 -4.30
N ASP A 62 1.32 13.43 -4.97
CA ASP A 62 -0.11 13.58 -4.69
C ASP A 62 -0.90 12.47 -5.39
N PHE A 63 -1.64 11.68 -4.60
CA PHE A 63 -2.47 10.59 -5.09
C PHE A 63 -3.96 10.93 -5.10
N SER A 64 -4.37 12.14 -4.72
CA SER A 64 -5.78 12.54 -4.62
C SER A 64 -6.55 12.36 -5.94
N GLY A 65 -5.90 12.57 -7.08
CA GLY A 65 -6.48 12.30 -8.40
C GLY A 65 -6.71 10.81 -8.65
N ALA A 66 -5.72 9.97 -8.31
CA ALA A 66 -5.83 8.52 -8.44
C ALA A 66 -6.89 7.93 -7.51
N GLU A 67 -6.96 8.42 -6.27
CA GLU A 67 -7.98 8.03 -5.29
C GLU A 67 -9.39 8.29 -5.82
N LYS A 68 -9.65 9.50 -6.35
CA LYS A 68 -10.95 9.88 -6.91
C LYS A 68 -11.32 9.04 -8.13
N GLU A 69 -10.35 8.78 -9.01
CA GLU A 69 -10.59 8.05 -10.26
C GLU A 69 -10.84 6.56 -10.01
N CYS A 70 -10.09 5.94 -9.11
CA CYS A 70 -10.25 4.53 -8.77
C CYS A 70 -11.41 4.28 -7.78
N GLY A 71 -11.84 5.29 -7.03
CA GLY A 71 -12.83 5.12 -5.97
C GLY A 71 -12.33 4.27 -4.79
N VAL A 72 -11.02 4.14 -4.65
CA VAL A 72 -10.35 3.36 -3.59
C VAL A 72 -9.49 4.32 -2.78
N PRO A 73 -9.66 4.39 -1.44
CA PRO A 73 -8.87 5.28 -0.61
C PRO A 73 -7.39 4.87 -0.58
N ILE A 74 -6.51 5.88 -0.62
CA ILE A 74 -5.06 5.73 -0.71
C ILE A 74 -4.41 6.38 0.50
N PHE A 75 -3.76 5.57 1.33
CA PHE A 75 -3.13 6.03 2.57
C PHE A 75 -1.61 5.87 2.54
N MET A 76 -0.96 6.74 3.30
CA MET A 76 0.47 6.64 3.56
C MET A 76 0.71 5.55 4.60
N GLY A 77 1.49 4.54 4.21
CA GLY A 77 1.97 3.50 5.12
C GLY A 77 3.13 3.99 6.00
N PRO A 78 3.79 3.08 6.75
CA PRO A 78 4.95 3.43 7.54
C PRO A 78 6.16 3.81 6.65
N ARG A 79 7.10 4.57 7.23
CA ARG A 79 8.38 4.88 6.56
C ARG A 79 9.27 3.65 6.41
N HIS A 80 9.19 2.70 7.36
CA HIS A 80 9.93 1.44 7.31
C HIS A 80 8.96 0.28 7.10
N ALA A 81 9.26 -0.57 6.10
CA ALA A 81 8.43 -1.73 5.80
C ALA A 81 8.35 -2.74 6.97
N ALA A 82 9.34 -2.76 7.86
CA ALA A 82 9.33 -3.61 9.06
C ALA A 82 8.15 -3.31 10.00
N ASP A 83 7.72 -2.04 10.04
CA ASP A 83 6.64 -1.58 10.92
C ASP A 83 5.25 -1.93 10.35
N LEU A 84 5.18 -2.44 9.12
CA LEU A 84 3.93 -2.71 8.42
C LEU A 84 3.04 -3.70 9.15
N GLY A 85 3.61 -4.76 9.73
CA GLY A 85 2.83 -5.77 10.47
C GLY A 85 2.09 -5.17 11.67
N MET A 86 2.70 -4.21 12.37
CA MET A 86 2.07 -3.49 13.47
C MET A 86 0.92 -2.60 12.96
N VAL A 87 1.11 -1.91 11.83
CA VAL A 87 0.07 -1.07 11.21
C VAL A 87 -1.13 -1.92 10.80
N LEU A 88 -0.89 -3.05 10.12
CA LEU A 88 -1.93 -3.99 9.68
C LEU A 88 -2.71 -4.56 10.87
N SER A 89 -2.02 -4.95 11.94
CA SER A 89 -2.66 -5.45 13.17
C SER A 89 -3.60 -4.41 13.80
N LYS A 90 -3.21 -3.13 13.82
CA LYS A 90 -4.06 -2.06 14.37
C LYS A 90 -5.27 -1.75 13.50
N LEU A 91 -5.14 -1.88 12.18
CA LEU A 91 -6.26 -1.72 11.25
C LEU A 91 -7.29 -2.85 11.42
N GLU A 92 -6.82 -4.09 11.53
CA GLU A 92 -7.69 -5.25 11.74
C GLU A 92 -8.42 -5.20 13.08
N SER A 93 -7.75 -4.73 14.15
CA SER A 93 -8.37 -4.57 15.47
C SER A 93 -9.28 -3.34 15.59
N GLY A 94 -9.42 -2.53 14.52
CA GLY A 94 -10.20 -1.28 14.52
C GLY A 94 -9.66 -0.22 15.48
N SER A 95 -8.41 -0.35 15.92
CA SER A 95 -7.79 0.55 16.90
C SER A 95 -7.18 1.81 16.26
N VAL A 96 -7.15 1.86 14.93
CA VAL A 96 -6.78 3.02 14.12
C VAL A 96 -7.73 3.11 12.94
N THR A 97 -8.21 4.32 12.66
CA THR A 97 -8.89 4.67 11.41
C THR A 97 -7.95 5.58 10.61
N LEU A 98 -7.75 5.26 9.34
CA LEU A 98 -6.96 6.07 8.40
C LEU A 98 -7.87 7.02 7.62
#